data_AF-A0A7S2AP66-F1
#
_entry.id   AF-A0A7S2AP66-F1
#
_cell.length_a   1.000
_cell.length_b   1.000
_cell.length_c   1.000
_cell.angle_alpha   90.00
_cell.angle_beta   90.00
_cell.angle_gamma   90.00
#
_symmetry.space_group_name_H-M   'P 1'
#
loop_
_entity.id
_entity.type
_entity.pdbx_description
1 polymer ?
#
loop_
_entity_poly.entity_id
_entity_poly.type
_entity_poly.pdbx_seq_one_letter_code
_entity_poly.pdbx_strand_id
1 'polypeptide(L)'
;EGDKHGVLLLVSTGKEGAIVGGPSFMKKVGDPIIEGIISENIPVLTEEEKFNEAISSSVKRIEAALKGEADTGGPSAVSKKRQRTYKTKAEAAEKKDLSVIVVSLLLFISFVVPMVQFFGYTAR
;
A
#
# COMPACT_ATOMS: atom_id res chain seq x y z
N GLU A 1 34.95 25.81 6.11
CA GLU A 1 33.73 25.87 5.27
C GLU A 1 32.59 24.96 5.72
N GLY A 2 32.81 23.89 6.51
CA GLY A 2 31.73 22.94 6.86
C GLY A 2 30.56 23.47 7.70
N ASP A 3 30.64 24.68 8.27
CA ASP A 3 29.62 25.19 9.19
C ASP A 3 28.28 25.57 8.52
N LYS A 4 28.32 25.89 7.21
CA LYS A 4 27.13 26.30 6.44
C LYS A 4 26.51 25.17 5.60
N HIS A 5 27.12 24.00 5.62
CA HIS A 5 26.70 22.87 4.78
C HIS A 5 26.06 21.76 5.64
N GLY A 6 25.09 21.08 5.05
CA GLY A 6 24.44 19.90 5.60
C GLY A 6 24.49 18.76 4.59
N VAL A 7 24.53 17.53 5.11
CA VAL A 7 24.51 16.27 4.37
C VAL A 7 23.26 15.52 4.82
N LEU A 8 22.44 15.12 3.85
CA LEU A 8 21.33 14.19 4.04
C LEU A 8 21.79 12.81 3.56
N LEU A 9 21.70 11.83 4.45
CA LEU A 9 21.99 10.42 4.19
C LEU A 9 20.71 9.63 4.34
N LEU A 10 20.40 8.79 3.34
CA LEU A 10 19.26 7.91 3.36
C LEU A 10 19.72 6.48 3.07
N VAL A 11 19.42 5.56 3.98
CA VAL A 11 19.84 4.17 3.93
C VAL A 11 18.64 3.33 3.48
N SER A 12 18.64 2.92 2.21
CA SER A 12 17.53 2.20 1.61
C SER A 12 17.25 0.82 2.24
N THR A 13 18.30 0.17 2.76
CA THR A 13 18.19 -1.15 3.40
C THR A 13 17.53 -1.09 4.78
N GLY A 14 17.78 -0.02 5.53
CA GLY A 14 17.21 0.22 6.86
C GLY A 14 15.91 1.02 6.83
N LYS A 15 15.59 1.68 5.71
CA LYS A 15 14.51 2.69 5.62
C LYS A 15 14.68 3.84 6.62
N GLU A 16 15.92 4.13 6.94
CA GLU A 16 16.33 5.16 7.88
C GLU A 16 17.03 6.30 7.12
N GLY A 17 17.04 7.49 7.71
CA GLY A 17 17.84 8.57 7.20
C GLY A 17 18.31 9.49 8.31
N ALA A 18 19.45 10.11 8.07
CA ALA A 18 20.13 11.01 8.99
C ALA A 18 20.46 12.32 8.28
N ILE A 19 20.29 13.43 8.99
CA ILE A 19 20.71 14.76 8.55
C ILE A 19 21.86 15.18 9.46
N VAL A 20 23.01 15.50 8.87
CA VAL A 20 24.19 15.97 9.60
C VAL A 20 24.65 17.27 8.97
N GLY A 21 24.74 18.36 9.76
CA GLY A 21 25.19 19.64 9.24
C GLY A 21 25.95 20.45 10.26
N GLY A 22 26.59 21.52 9.77
CA GLY A 22 27.29 22.46 10.62
C GLY A 22 26.34 23.19 11.61
N PRO A 23 26.84 23.63 12.77
CA PRO A 23 26.02 24.31 13.79
C PRO A 23 25.20 25.50 13.25
N SER A 24 25.75 26.26 12.30
CA SER A 24 25.03 27.38 11.67
C SER A 24 23.90 26.92 10.73
N PHE A 25 24.04 25.76 10.10
CA PHE A 25 23.00 25.14 9.26
C PHE A 25 21.87 24.56 10.12
N MET A 26 22.21 23.79 11.16
CA MET A 26 21.22 23.15 12.05
C MET A 26 20.35 24.20 12.76
N LYS A 27 20.95 25.31 13.21
CA LYS A 27 20.21 26.44 13.80
C LYS A 27 19.23 27.12 12.84
N LYS A 28 19.52 27.14 11.53
CA LYS A 28 18.66 27.79 10.53
C LYS A 28 17.52 26.88 10.07
N VAL A 29 17.78 25.59 9.89
CA VAL A 29 16.76 24.62 9.50
C VAL A 29 15.78 24.38 10.65
N GLY A 30 16.29 24.35 11.88
CA GLY A 30 15.50 24.13 13.08
C GLY A 30 15.22 22.64 13.32
N ASP A 31 15.35 22.24 14.58
CA ASP A 31 15.08 20.88 15.06
C ASP A 31 13.68 20.33 14.67
N PRO A 32 12.57 21.09 14.68
CA PRO A 32 11.26 20.51 14.35
C PRO A 32 11.13 20.06 12.89
N ILE A 33 11.81 20.73 11.95
CA ILE A 33 11.79 20.35 10.53
C ILE A 33 12.62 19.08 10.32
N ILE A 34 13.76 18.99 11.00
CA ILE A 34 14.64 17.82 10.96
C ILE A 34 13.92 16.61 11.54
N GLU A 35 13.26 16.78 12.68
CA GLU A 35 12.49 15.73 13.32
C GLU A 35 11.32 15.28 12.44
N GLY A 36 10.56 16.20 11.85
CA GLY A 36 9.47 15.86 10.93
C GLY A 36 9.94 15.19 9.63
N ILE A 37 11.15 15.47 9.15
CA ILE A 37 11.73 14.76 8.02
C ILE A 37 12.08 13.32 8.40
N ILE A 38 12.71 13.12 9.56
CA ILE A 38 13.18 11.80 10.02
C ILE A 38 12.01 10.91 10.48
N SER A 39 11.00 11.47 11.13
CA SER A 39 9.90 10.70 11.72
C SER A 39 8.74 10.46 10.76
N GLU A 40 8.42 11.42 9.88
CA GLU A 40 7.28 11.32 8.98
C GLU A 40 7.71 11.09 7.53
N ASN A 41 8.60 11.93 7.02
CA ASN A 41 8.85 11.99 5.58
C ASN A 41 9.64 10.78 5.06
N ILE A 42 10.73 10.42 5.73
CA ILE A 42 11.60 9.30 5.34
C ILE A 42 10.89 7.95 5.53
N PRO A 43 10.28 7.64 6.70
CA PRO A 43 9.67 6.33 6.93
C PRO A 43 8.46 6.09 6.02
N VAL A 44 7.57 7.07 5.84
CA VAL A 44 6.36 6.92 5.02
C VAL A 44 6.70 6.69 3.54
N LEU A 45 7.65 7.46 2.99
CA LEU A 45 8.01 7.33 1.57
C LEU A 45 8.87 6.10 1.29
N THR A 46 9.69 5.66 2.24
CA THR A 46 10.46 4.42 2.12
C THR A 46 9.61 3.16 2.37
N GLU A 47 8.50 3.25 3.11
CA GLU A 47 7.47 2.20 3.15
C GLU A 47 6.80 2.00 1.78
N GLU A 48 6.60 3.08 1.03
CA GLU A 48 6.07 3.04 -0.35
C GLU A 48 7.13 2.74 -1.43
N GLU A 49 8.36 2.40 -1.03
CA GLU A 49 9.51 2.17 -1.94
C GLU A 49 9.89 3.40 -2.79
N LYS A 50 9.42 4.60 -2.41
CA LYS A 50 9.66 5.87 -3.12
C LYS A 50 10.88 6.60 -2.56
N PHE A 51 12.05 5.99 -2.68
CA PHE A 51 13.31 6.54 -2.14
C PHE A 51 13.70 7.90 -2.77
N ASN A 52 13.51 8.05 -4.07
CA ASN A 52 13.81 9.30 -4.77
C ASN A 52 12.91 10.45 -4.30
N GLU A 53 11.64 10.14 -4.01
CA GLU A 53 10.68 11.10 -3.48
C GLU A 53 11.03 11.48 -2.05
N ALA A 54 11.44 10.50 -1.21
CA ALA A 54 11.90 10.74 0.16
C ALA A 54 13.06 11.73 0.23
N ILE A 55 14.04 11.59 -0.67
CA ILE A 55 15.17 12.52 -0.74
C ILE A 55 14.71 13.88 -1.25
N SER A 56 13.94 13.92 -2.36
CA SER A 56 13.51 15.19 -2.97
C SER A 56 12.62 16.01 -2.04
N SER A 57 11.67 15.38 -1.35
CA SER A 57 10.78 16.05 -0.40
C SER A 57 11.55 16.55 0.83
N SER A 58 12.51 15.77 1.33
CA SER A 58 13.36 16.17 2.45
C SER A 58 14.22 17.39 2.10
N VAL A 59 14.82 17.41 0.90
CA VAL A 59 15.59 18.57 0.42
C VAL A 59 14.70 19.79 0.25
N LYS A 60 13.49 19.67 -0.31
CA LYS A 60 12.55 20.80 -0.44
C LYS A 60 12.15 21.40 0.90
N ARG A 61 11.92 20.57 1.93
CA ARG A 61 11.57 21.04 3.28
C ARG A 61 12.75 21.73 3.97
N ILE A 62 13.97 21.20 3.79
CA ILE A 62 15.20 21.87 4.23
C ILE A 62 15.38 23.20 3.50
N GLU A 63 15.13 23.25 2.19
CA GLU A 63 15.22 24.47 1.38
C GLU A 63 14.21 25.54 1.83
N ALA A 64 12.96 25.14 2.07
CA ALA A 64 11.91 26.04 2.58
C ALA A 64 12.29 26.59 3.97
N ALA A 65 12.79 25.74 4.87
CA ALA A 65 13.24 26.16 6.20
C ALA A 65 14.43 27.16 6.12
N LEU A 66 15.38 26.93 5.21
CA LEU A 66 16.49 27.85 4.97
C LEU A 66 16.06 29.19 4.36
N LYS A 67 14.99 29.19 3.55
CA LYS A 67 14.40 30.40 2.96
C LYS A 67 13.42 31.12 3.88
N GLY A 68 13.05 30.52 5.01
CA GLY A 68 12.05 31.06 5.95
C GLY A 68 10.62 30.97 5.44
N GLU A 69 10.35 30.07 4.48
CA GLU A 69 9.01 29.80 3.95
C GLU A 69 8.28 28.79 4.83
N ALA A 70 6.94 28.74 4.71
CA ALA A 70 6.12 27.79 5.47
C ALA A 70 6.47 26.35 5.07
N ASP A 71 6.63 25.47 6.07
CA ASP A 71 6.89 24.05 5.83
C ASP A 71 5.74 23.42 5.02
N THR A 72 6.11 22.69 3.97
CA THR A 72 5.16 21.97 3.10
C THR A 72 4.55 20.74 3.77
N GLY A 73 5.01 20.40 4.98
CA GLY A 73 4.44 19.29 5.76
C GLY A 73 4.90 17.93 5.25
N GLY A 74 4.83 16.92 6.12
CA GLY A 74 5.19 15.55 5.78
C GLY A 74 4.08 14.90 4.97
N PRO A 75 4.38 13.92 4.10
CA PRO A 75 3.37 13.07 3.52
C PRO A 75 2.59 12.43 4.69
N SER A 76 1.29 12.69 4.75
CA SER A 76 0.43 12.02 5.72
C SER A 76 0.56 10.52 5.49
N ALA A 77 0.89 9.77 6.55
CA ALA A 77 0.83 8.32 6.53
C ALA A 77 -0.57 7.93 6.06
N VAL A 78 -0.68 7.57 4.78
CA VAL A 78 -1.92 7.03 4.25
C VAL A 78 -2.10 5.74 5.01
N SER A 79 -3.02 5.74 5.97
CA SER A 79 -3.42 4.51 6.63
C SER A 79 -3.87 3.60 5.49
N LYS A 80 -3.00 2.67 5.06
CA LYS A 80 -3.39 1.58 4.19
C LYS A 80 -4.36 0.79 5.03
N LYS A 81 -5.61 1.23 5.01
CA LYS A 81 -6.77 0.53 5.54
C LYS A 81 -6.58 -0.86 4.99
N ARG A 82 -6.29 -1.82 5.87
CA ARG A 82 -5.96 -3.20 5.51
C ARG A 82 -7.17 -3.76 4.76
N GLN A 83 -7.23 -3.47 3.47
CA GLN A 83 -8.34 -3.82 2.63
C GLN A 83 -8.13 -5.30 2.38
N ARG A 84 -8.89 -6.09 3.14
CA ARG A 84 -8.89 -7.54 3.03
C ARG A 84 -9.02 -7.88 1.55
N THR A 85 -8.00 -8.49 0.97
CA THR A 85 -8.01 -9.05 -0.39
C THR A 85 -8.95 -10.27 -0.50
N TYR A 86 -9.64 -10.62 0.59
CA TYR A 86 -10.71 -11.59 0.58
C TYR A 86 -12.00 -10.90 0.14
N LYS A 87 -12.53 -11.37 -1.00
CA LYS A 87 -13.91 -11.09 -1.41
C LYS A 87 -14.85 -11.21 -0.22
N THR A 88 -15.72 -10.23 -0.03
CA THR A 88 -16.74 -10.29 1.00
C THR A 88 -17.66 -11.49 0.72
N LYS A 89 -18.28 -12.06 1.76
CA LYS A 89 -19.18 -13.23 1.63
C LYS A 89 -20.26 -13.05 0.55
N ALA A 90 -20.63 -11.80 0.26
CA ALA A 90 -21.58 -11.43 -0.79
C ALA A 90 -21.10 -11.75 -2.20
N GLU A 91 -19.84 -11.43 -2.57
CA GLU A 91 -19.32 -11.70 -3.93
C GLU A 91 -18.97 -13.19 -4.16
N ALA A 92 -18.81 -13.97 -3.09
CA ALA A 92 -18.57 -15.42 -3.16
C ALA A 92 -19.87 -16.24 -3.30
N ALA A 93 -21.04 -15.63 -3.04
CA ALA A 93 -22.33 -16.28 -3.20
C ALA A 93 -22.79 -16.27 -4.66
N GLU A 94 -22.56 -15.16 -5.38
CA GLU A 94 -23.05 -14.95 -6.75
C GLU A 94 -22.50 -15.99 -7.76
N LYS A 95 -21.30 -16.52 -7.53
CA LYS A 95 -20.71 -17.55 -8.41
C LYS A 95 -21.08 -18.99 -8.05
N LYS A 96 -21.72 -19.24 -6.90
CA LYS A 96 -22.14 -20.59 -6.49
C LYS A 96 -23.46 -21.01 -7.13
N ASP A 97 -24.33 -20.07 -7.49
CA ASP A 97 -25.67 -20.38 -7.99
C ASP A 97 -25.65 -21.11 -9.35
N LEU A 98 -24.82 -20.67 -10.30
CA LEU A 98 -24.79 -21.27 -11.64
C LEU A 98 -24.22 -22.70 -11.64
N SER A 99 -23.15 -22.96 -10.89
CA SER A 99 -22.56 -24.30 -10.82
C SER A 99 -23.48 -25.31 -10.15
N VAL A 100 -24.23 -24.92 -9.11
CA VAL A 100 -25.19 -25.80 -8.43
C VAL A 100 -26.38 -26.13 -9.33
N ILE A 101 -26.91 -25.15 -10.07
CA ILE A 101 -28.03 -25.35 -11.00
C ILE A 101 -27.65 -26.33 -12.12
N VAL A 102 -26.50 -26.11 -12.77
CA VAL A 102 -26.05 -26.98 -13.89
C VAL A 102 -25.78 -28.40 -13.42
N VAL A 103 -25.12 -28.59 -12.27
CA VAL A 103 -24.83 -29.93 -11.73
C VAL A 103 -26.12 -30.65 -11.33
N SER A 104 -27.07 -29.94 -10.72
CA SER A 104 -28.34 -30.54 -10.31
C SER A 104 -29.17 -31.00 -11.50
N LEU A 105 -29.22 -30.20 -12.58
CA LEU A 105 -29.90 -30.57 -13.82
C LEU A 105 -29.26 -31.79 -14.48
N LEU A 106 -27.92 -31.82 -14.55
CA LEU A 106 -27.19 -32.92 -15.15
C LEU A 106 -27.42 -34.24 -14.41
N LEU A 107 -27.37 -34.21 -13.07
CA LEU A 107 -27.63 -35.40 -12.25
C LEU A 107 -29.07 -35.90 -12.40
N PHE A 108 -30.05 -35.00 -12.46
CA PHE A 108 -31.44 -35.39 -12.65
C PHE A 108 -31.65 -36.15 -13.96
N ILE A 109 -31.16 -35.60 -15.07
CA ILE A 109 -31.26 -36.23 -16.39
C ILE A 109 -30.49 -37.56 -16.39
N SER A 110 -29.30 -37.59 -15.79
CA SER A 110 -28.46 -38.79 -15.72
C SER A 110 -29.11 -39.96 -15.00
N PHE A 111 -30.01 -39.73 -14.04
CA PHE A 111 -30.69 -40.82 -13.31
C PHE A 111 -32.07 -41.14 -13.89
N VAL A 112 -32.84 -40.12 -14.28
CA VAL A 112 -34.22 -40.31 -14.72
C VAL A 112 -34.29 -40.88 -16.13
N VAL A 113 -33.45 -40.41 -17.06
CA VAL A 113 -33.49 -40.90 -18.45
C VAL A 113 -33.19 -42.40 -18.56
N PRO A 114 -32.14 -42.95 -17.93
CA PRO A 114 -31.90 -44.39 -17.96
C PRO A 114 -33.03 -45.20 -17.35
N MET A 115 -33.69 -44.70 -16.30
CA MET A 115 -34.82 -45.38 -15.67
C MET A 115 -36.05 -45.36 -16.57
N VAL A 116 -36.36 -44.24 -17.22
CA VAL A 116 -37.48 -44.16 -18.19
C VAL A 116 -37.21 -45.06 -19.40
N GLN A 117 -35.98 -45.11 -19.90
CA GLN A 117 -35.60 -46.02 -20.98
C GLN A 117 -35.71 -47.49 -20.54
N PHE A 118 -35.26 -47.81 -19.33
CA PHE A 118 -35.40 -49.16 -18.76
C PHE A 118 -36.85 -49.57 -18.60
N PHE A 119 -37.71 -48.72 -18.01
CA PHE A 119 -39.14 -49.00 -17.87
C PHE A 119 -39.85 -49.08 -19.23
N GLY A 120 -39.54 -48.21 -20.18
CA GLY A 120 -40.12 -48.26 -21.53
C GLY A 120 -39.70 -49.50 -22.33
N TYR A 121 -38.49 -50.03 -22.09
CA TYR A 121 -38.02 -51.27 -22.71
C TYR A 121 -38.57 -52.53 -22.01
N THR A 122 -38.74 -52.49 -20.68
CA THR A 122 -39.19 -53.65 -19.89
C THR A 122 -40.71 -53.77 -19.75
N ALA A 123 -41.45 -52.66 -19.88
CA ALA A 123 -42.91 -52.65 -19.85
C ALA A 123 -43.57 -52.87 -21.23
N ARG A 124 -42.77 -53.26 -22.24
CA ARG A 124 -43.22 -53.67 -23.57
C ARG A 124 -42.83 -55.12 -23.82
#